data_AF-A0A954Q9B8-F1
#
_entry.id   AF-A0A954Q9B8-F1
#
_cell.length_a   1.000
_cell.length_b   1.000
_cell.length_c   1.000
_cell.angle_alpha   90.00
_cell.angle_beta   90.00
_cell.angle_gamma   90.00
#
_symmetry.space_group_name_H-M   'P 1'
#
loop_
_entity.id
_entity.type
_entity.pdbx_description
1 polymer ?
#
loop_
_entity_poly.entity_id
_entity_poly.type
_entity_poly.pdbx_seq_one_letter_code
_entity_poly.pdbx_strand_id
1 'polypeptide(L)'
;SCDEKQDDDLPLRLVDKPNPQEVGIFLRGNPGSRGERAPRQYLSFFAGEQTEPFKQGSGRRELAERIASRDNPLTARVFVNRVWGHLLGNGLVRTPSDFGLRSETPVHRDVLDHLAVDFMEGNWSIKRLIRRIVMSSAYRQSSVIRAEAVERDPENLLLWRAERRRLDFEAMRDSILTASDQLDRTVGGESVQIANESPSKRRTLYAFIDRQNLPGLFRTFDFASPDTHSPERPETVVPQQALYLMNNGFVHDAAQAVVGRVDDTDVRQRVNQLYRLVLARDAMIDELQLATSFIESGDNTSPDIPIGNPWQFGYGSFNAESEQLVSFHLLPHFVENTWQGGAQRPDPVLGWAMLNASGGHPGNDQQHISIRRWYAQADGSVTVRGRLEHPSENGDGVRARIVSSRDGLQGEWIAQHKTIETNTSTLAVKRGDTLDFLADCRDNPNHDSFQWRVTIRQSEGSEGTTTADWKSERDFQGPHAKPLGAWERLAQTLLLTNEFLFLD
;
A
#
# COMPACT_ATOMS: atom_id res chain seq x y z
N SER A 1 -0.54 30.44 -21.33
CA SER A 1 -1.78 30.23 -20.56
C SER A 1 -2.86 29.76 -21.52
N CYS A 2 -3.68 28.82 -21.07
CA CYS A 2 -4.84 28.30 -21.77
C CYS A 2 -6.05 28.72 -20.94
N ASP A 3 -6.99 29.44 -21.54
CA ASP A 3 -8.29 29.70 -20.93
C ASP A 3 -9.20 28.54 -21.32
N GLU A 4 -9.66 27.78 -20.34
CA GLU A 4 -10.55 26.64 -20.53
C GLU A 4 -12.01 27.08 -20.35
N LYS A 5 -12.86 26.77 -21.34
CA LYS A 5 -14.28 26.58 -21.12
C LYS A 5 -14.49 25.08 -20.89
N GLN A 6 -14.90 24.75 -19.68
CA GLN A 6 -15.20 23.40 -19.21
C GLN A 6 -16.59 22.99 -19.70
N ASP A 7 -16.72 21.78 -20.25
CA ASP A 7 -18.01 21.07 -20.28
C ASP A 7 -18.06 20.26 -18.98
N ASP A 8 -19.10 20.46 -18.17
CA ASP A 8 -19.17 19.95 -16.77
C ASP A 8 -19.05 18.42 -16.65
N ASP A 9 -19.29 17.66 -17.73
CA ASP A 9 -19.33 16.19 -17.73
C ASP A 9 -18.12 15.49 -18.38
N LEU A 10 -17.08 16.22 -18.82
CA LEU A 10 -15.90 15.62 -19.46
C LEU A 10 -14.64 15.78 -18.61
N PRO A 11 -13.75 14.75 -18.57
CA PRO A 11 -12.46 14.90 -17.91
C PRO A 11 -11.65 16.03 -18.56
N LEU A 12 -10.78 16.66 -17.77
CA LEU A 12 -9.81 17.66 -18.23
C LEU A 12 -9.13 17.17 -19.52
N ARG A 13 -9.41 17.88 -20.62
CA ARG A 13 -8.90 17.54 -21.95
C ARG A 13 -8.13 18.72 -22.52
N LEU A 14 -6.99 18.42 -23.15
CA LEU A 14 -6.14 19.43 -23.74
C LEU A 14 -6.66 19.82 -25.13
N VAL A 15 -7.44 20.91 -25.20
CA VAL A 15 -8.03 21.41 -26.45
C VAL A 15 -7.04 22.28 -27.21
N ASP A 16 -7.08 22.21 -28.55
CA ASP A 16 -6.31 23.12 -29.39
C ASP A 16 -6.77 24.57 -29.19
N LYS A 17 -5.81 25.50 -29.21
CA LYS A 17 -6.14 26.93 -29.27
C LYS A 17 -6.86 27.24 -30.60
N PRO A 18 -7.86 28.13 -30.62
CA PRO A 18 -8.53 28.53 -31.86
C PRO A 18 -7.57 29.01 -32.94
N ASN A 19 -6.53 29.76 -32.52
CA ASN A 19 -5.48 30.27 -33.39
C ASN A 19 -4.10 29.77 -32.91
N PRO A 20 -3.62 28.63 -33.44
CA PRO A 20 -2.31 28.09 -33.10
C PRO A 20 -1.21 29.00 -33.65
N GLN A 21 -0.19 29.29 -32.84
CA GLN A 21 0.91 30.17 -33.23
C GLN A 21 2.23 29.41 -33.26
N GLU A 22 3.10 29.83 -34.18
CA GLU A 22 4.50 29.40 -34.21
C GLU A 22 5.25 30.05 -33.05
N VAL A 23 6.06 29.25 -32.36
CA VAL A 23 6.79 29.68 -31.17
C VAL A 23 8.19 30.12 -31.58
N GLY A 24 8.61 31.31 -31.13
CA GLY A 24 9.99 31.76 -31.28
C GLY A 24 10.92 30.96 -30.37
N ILE A 25 12.08 30.53 -30.88
CA ILE A 25 13.08 29.79 -30.13
C ILE A 25 13.55 30.64 -28.94
N PHE A 26 13.50 30.11 -27.72
CA PHE A 26 13.96 30.83 -26.53
C PHE A 26 15.49 30.86 -26.48
N LEU A 27 16.06 32.04 -26.70
CA LEU A 27 17.52 32.22 -26.67
C LEU A 27 18.01 32.00 -25.25
N ARG A 28 18.87 30.99 -25.08
CA ARG A 28 19.37 30.53 -23.76
C ARG A 28 18.24 30.16 -22.79
N GLY A 29 17.09 29.72 -23.30
CA GLY A 29 15.93 29.32 -22.50
C GLY A 29 15.13 30.46 -21.89
N ASN A 30 15.44 31.74 -22.21
CA ASN A 30 14.71 32.89 -21.66
C ASN A 30 13.40 33.14 -22.46
N PRO A 31 12.20 33.03 -21.86
CA PRO A 31 10.93 33.27 -22.56
C PRO A 31 10.74 34.72 -23.06
N GLY A 32 11.44 35.68 -22.45
CA GLY A 32 11.45 37.10 -22.83
C GLY A 32 12.42 37.43 -23.97
N SER A 33 13.32 36.51 -24.34
CA SER A 33 14.26 36.68 -25.46
C SER A 33 14.01 35.61 -26.51
N ARG A 34 13.23 35.97 -27.53
CA ARG A 34 12.82 35.05 -28.60
C ARG A 34 13.64 35.30 -29.86
N GLY A 35 14.20 34.22 -30.42
CA GLY A 35 14.85 34.20 -31.72
C GLY A 35 13.88 33.87 -32.85
N GLU A 36 14.39 33.21 -33.89
CA GLU A 36 13.62 32.79 -35.06
C GLU A 36 12.41 31.92 -34.68
N ARG A 37 11.34 32.04 -35.47
CA ARG A 37 10.14 31.22 -35.30
C ARG A 37 10.42 29.80 -35.77
N ALA A 38 10.08 28.84 -34.93
CA ALA A 38 10.07 27.44 -35.31
C ALA A 38 8.71 27.11 -35.96
N PRO A 39 8.66 26.79 -37.26
CA PRO A 39 7.41 26.37 -37.89
C PRO A 39 6.91 25.08 -37.24
N ARG A 40 5.59 24.94 -37.17
CA ARG A 40 4.95 23.71 -36.70
C ARG A 40 5.10 22.65 -37.79
N GLN A 41 6.16 21.86 -37.75
CA GLN A 41 6.45 20.87 -38.78
C GLN A 41 7.16 19.64 -38.21
N TYR A 42 7.29 18.59 -39.02
CA TYR A 42 8.06 17.42 -38.63
C TYR A 42 9.57 17.75 -38.55
N LEU A 43 10.32 16.95 -37.79
CA LEU A 43 11.76 17.13 -37.67
C LEU A 43 12.42 17.01 -39.06
N SER A 44 13.00 18.11 -39.54
CA SER A 44 13.58 18.20 -40.89
C SER A 44 14.63 17.13 -41.16
N PHE A 45 15.41 16.77 -40.14
CA PHE A 45 16.40 15.69 -40.20
C PHE A 45 15.80 14.34 -40.66
N PHE A 46 14.57 14.03 -40.24
CA PHE A 46 13.87 12.79 -40.60
C PHE A 46 12.95 12.94 -41.81
N ALA A 47 12.64 14.18 -42.22
CA ALA A 47 11.66 14.46 -43.26
C ALA A 47 12.25 14.49 -44.68
N GLY A 48 13.57 14.46 -44.81
CA GLY A 48 14.25 14.64 -46.11
C GLY A 48 13.91 15.99 -46.72
N GLU A 49 13.61 16.02 -48.02
CA GLU A 49 13.21 17.24 -48.75
C GLU A 49 11.77 17.71 -48.45
N GLN A 50 10.93 16.89 -47.78
CA GLN A 50 9.54 17.24 -47.46
C GLN A 50 9.42 17.87 -46.08
N THR A 51 9.59 19.18 -46.00
CA THR A 51 9.40 19.97 -44.78
C THR A 51 8.21 20.93 -44.90
N GLU A 52 7.05 20.42 -45.31
CA GLU A 52 5.84 21.23 -45.32
C GLU A 52 5.32 21.44 -43.88
N PRO A 53 5.02 22.69 -43.48
CA PRO A 53 4.41 22.96 -42.20
C PRO A 53 3.02 22.31 -42.06
N PHE A 54 2.71 21.90 -40.83
CA PHE A 54 1.43 21.35 -40.42
C PHE A 54 0.32 22.38 -40.54
N LYS A 55 -0.80 21.98 -41.15
CA LYS A 55 -1.88 22.90 -41.56
C LYS A 55 -3.12 22.82 -40.67
N GLN A 56 -3.29 21.74 -39.89
CA GLN A 56 -4.51 21.48 -39.13
C GLN A 56 -4.31 21.65 -37.63
N GLY A 57 -5.07 22.58 -37.04
CA GLY A 57 -5.03 22.85 -35.60
C GLY A 57 -3.60 23.10 -35.10
N SER A 58 -3.27 22.54 -33.95
CA SER A 58 -1.91 22.63 -33.40
C SER A 58 -0.84 21.89 -34.23
N GLY A 59 -1.22 21.00 -35.15
CA GLY A 59 -0.32 20.07 -35.84
C GLY A 59 0.00 18.81 -35.03
N ARG A 60 -0.56 18.65 -33.81
CA ARG A 60 -0.37 17.45 -32.98
C ARG A 60 -0.84 16.18 -33.67
N ARG A 61 -1.98 16.24 -34.38
CA ARG A 61 -2.52 15.12 -35.14
C ARG A 61 -1.60 14.73 -36.30
N GLU A 62 -1.19 15.70 -37.11
CA GLU A 62 -0.28 15.48 -38.24
C GLU A 62 1.06 14.90 -37.77
N LEU A 63 1.60 15.38 -36.64
CA LEU A 63 2.78 14.79 -36.00
C LEU A 63 2.55 13.33 -35.59
N ALA A 64 1.42 13.01 -34.97
CA ALA A 64 1.08 11.65 -34.58
C ALA A 64 0.93 10.71 -35.79
N GLU A 65 0.30 11.18 -36.87
CA GLU A 65 0.17 10.45 -38.14
C GLU A 65 1.55 10.20 -38.79
N ARG A 66 2.48 11.16 -38.73
CA ARG A 66 3.86 10.97 -39.20
C ARG A 66 4.64 9.98 -38.34
N ILE A 67 4.49 10.04 -37.01
CA ILE A 67 5.13 9.08 -36.10
C ILE A 67 4.62 7.67 -36.37
N ALA A 68 3.31 7.46 -36.52
CA ALA A 68 2.70 6.16 -36.79
C ALA A 68 2.66 5.77 -38.28
N SER A 69 3.31 6.54 -39.17
CA SER A 69 3.34 6.26 -40.60
C SER A 69 4.06 4.94 -40.89
N ARG A 70 3.62 4.24 -41.95
CA ARG A 70 4.30 3.05 -42.48
C ARG A 70 5.72 3.37 -42.96
N ASP A 71 5.98 4.62 -43.34
CA ASP A 71 7.31 5.09 -43.76
C ASP A 71 8.26 5.33 -42.57
N ASN A 72 7.74 5.27 -41.34
CA ASN A 72 8.54 5.29 -40.11
C ASN A 72 8.58 3.89 -39.47
N PRO A 73 9.63 3.10 -39.73
CA PRO A 73 9.67 1.72 -39.25
C PRO A 73 9.98 1.60 -37.75
N LEU A 74 10.39 2.68 -37.07
CA LEU A 74 10.74 2.64 -35.65
C LEU A 74 9.51 2.42 -34.77
N THR A 75 8.39 3.04 -35.08
CA THR A 75 7.20 2.99 -34.22
C THR A 75 6.68 1.56 -34.05
N ALA A 76 6.56 0.81 -35.14
CA ALA A 76 6.14 -0.58 -35.10
C ALA A 76 7.15 -1.48 -34.37
N ARG A 77 8.46 -1.32 -34.65
CA ARG A 77 9.53 -2.08 -33.97
C ARG A 77 9.54 -1.84 -32.47
N VAL A 78 9.50 -0.59 -32.05
CA VAL A 78 9.50 -0.21 -30.63
C VAL A 78 8.25 -0.77 -29.93
N PHE A 79 7.08 -0.66 -30.55
CA PHE A 79 5.85 -1.18 -29.98
C PHE A 79 5.87 -2.71 -29.85
N VAL A 80 6.27 -3.42 -30.92
CA VAL A 80 6.43 -4.88 -30.92
C VAL A 80 7.43 -5.32 -29.85
N ASN A 81 8.57 -4.64 -29.73
CA ASN A 81 9.57 -4.97 -28.72
C ASN A 81 9.03 -4.84 -27.29
N ARG A 82 8.21 -3.82 -27.02
CA ARG A 82 7.56 -3.64 -25.71
C ARG A 82 6.54 -4.74 -25.43
N VAL A 83 5.69 -5.10 -26.40
CA VAL A 83 4.74 -6.21 -26.24
C VAL A 83 5.48 -7.53 -26.03
N TRP A 84 6.55 -7.77 -26.79
CA TRP A 84 7.41 -8.94 -26.63
C TRP A 84 8.03 -8.98 -25.23
N GLY A 85 8.63 -7.88 -24.78
CA GLY A 85 9.22 -7.77 -23.43
C GLY A 85 8.20 -8.02 -22.33
N HIS A 86 7.00 -7.46 -22.40
CA HIS A 86 5.94 -7.74 -21.42
C HIS A 86 5.52 -9.21 -21.38
N LEU A 87 5.58 -9.93 -22.51
CA LEU A 87 5.15 -11.31 -22.59
C LEU A 87 6.26 -12.32 -22.24
N LEU A 88 7.51 -12.04 -22.62
CA LEU A 88 8.66 -12.94 -22.43
C LEU A 88 9.65 -12.46 -21.35
N GLY A 89 9.37 -11.36 -20.65
CA GLY A 89 10.23 -10.76 -19.62
C GLY A 89 11.29 -9.83 -20.19
N ASN A 90 11.84 -10.13 -21.37
CA ASN A 90 12.89 -9.33 -21.99
C ASN A 90 12.56 -8.97 -23.44
N GLY A 91 12.84 -7.72 -23.83
CA GLY A 91 12.71 -7.29 -25.23
C GLY A 91 13.73 -7.98 -26.14
N LEU A 92 13.38 -8.11 -27.42
CA LEU A 92 14.32 -8.50 -28.48
C LEU A 92 15.47 -7.48 -28.58
N VAL A 93 15.14 -6.20 -28.37
CA VAL A 93 16.09 -5.12 -28.10
C VAL A 93 16.06 -4.87 -26.60
N ARG A 94 17.21 -5.08 -25.92
CA ARG A 94 17.34 -4.96 -24.45
C ARG A 94 17.30 -3.51 -23.94
N THR A 95 17.26 -2.53 -24.84
CA THR A 95 17.09 -1.11 -24.53
C THR A 95 15.74 -0.60 -25.05
N PRO A 96 14.63 -0.75 -24.29
CA PRO A 96 13.26 -0.50 -24.80
C PRO A 96 12.99 0.91 -25.32
N SER A 97 13.80 1.90 -24.91
CA SER A 97 13.69 3.29 -25.35
C SER A 97 14.88 3.80 -26.17
N ASP A 98 15.85 2.95 -26.52
CA ASP A 98 16.96 3.31 -27.41
C ASP A 98 17.11 2.27 -28.54
N PHE A 99 16.71 2.68 -29.75
CA PHE A 99 16.83 1.94 -31.01
C PHE A 99 17.83 2.61 -31.96
N GLY A 100 18.69 3.48 -31.43
CA GLY A 100 19.66 4.24 -32.20
C GLY A 100 20.81 3.39 -32.73
N LEU A 101 21.64 3.96 -33.61
CA LEU A 101 22.81 3.30 -34.19
C LEU A 101 23.90 2.93 -33.17
N ARG A 102 23.77 3.41 -31.93
CA ARG A 102 24.67 3.11 -30.81
C ARG A 102 24.15 1.98 -29.91
N SER A 103 22.92 1.50 -30.15
CA SER A 103 22.38 0.32 -29.48
C SER A 103 22.97 -0.95 -30.07
N GLU A 104 23.03 -2.00 -29.26
CA GLU A 104 23.46 -3.32 -29.75
C GLU A 104 22.48 -3.85 -30.80
N THR A 105 23.02 -4.55 -31.81
CA THR A 105 22.16 -5.16 -32.83
C THR A 105 21.43 -6.35 -32.22
N PRO A 106 20.09 -6.41 -32.28
CA PRO A 106 19.32 -7.52 -31.73
C PRO A 106 19.71 -8.85 -32.37
N VAL A 107 19.97 -9.87 -31.55
CA VAL A 107 20.28 -11.24 -32.02
C VAL A 107 19.20 -11.78 -32.94
N HIS A 108 17.93 -11.48 -32.63
CA HIS A 108 16.76 -11.90 -33.41
C HIS A 108 16.11 -10.74 -34.17
N ARG A 109 16.92 -9.92 -34.85
CA ARG A 109 16.45 -8.78 -35.66
C ARG A 109 15.39 -9.18 -36.69
N ASP A 110 15.56 -10.31 -37.36
CA ASP A 110 14.62 -10.77 -38.40
C ASP A 110 13.23 -11.05 -37.83
N VAL A 111 13.16 -11.55 -36.59
CA VAL A 111 11.89 -11.78 -35.87
C VAL A 111 11.22 -10.46 -35.55
N LEU A 112 11.98 -9.47 -35.05
CA LEU A 112 11.49 -8.13 -34.76
C LEU A 112 10.94 -7.46 -36.03
N ASP A 113 11.71 -7.50 -37.12
CA ASP A 113 11.34 -6.91 -38.40
C ASP A 113 10.09 -7.58 -38.98
N HIS A 114 10.02 -8.91 -38.94
CA HIS A 114 8.84 -9.65 -39.39
C HIS A 114 7.58 -9.30 -38.59
N LEU A 115 7.67 -9.28 -37.26
CA LEU A 115 6.55 -8.95 -36.39
C LEU A 115 6.11 -7.49 -36.56
N ALA A 116 7.05 -6.55 -36.76
CA ALA A 116 6.74 -5.14 -37.00
C ALA A 116 5.98 -4.94 -38.32
N VAL A 117 6.40 -5.60 -39.41
CA VAL A 117 5.68 -5.56 -40.68
C VAL A 117 4.29 -6.19 -40.54
N ASP A 118 4.18 -7.37 -39.92
CA ASP A 118 2.89 -8.02 -39.71
C ASP A 118 1.93 -7.18 -38.86
N PHE A 119 2.46 -6.49 -37.85
CA PHE A 119 1.69 -5.61 -36.98
C PHE A 119 1.08 -4.43 -37.76
N MET A 120 1.87 -3.79 -38.63
CA MET A 120 1.37 -2.72 -39.51
C MET A 120 0.34 -3.24 -40.53
N GLU A 121 0.60 -4.38 -41.16
CA GLU A 121 -0.32 -5.00 -42.13
C GLU A 121 -1.58 -5.57 -41.49
N GLY A 122 -1.51 -5.91 -40.20
CA GLY A 122 -2.64 -6.31 -39.37
C GLY A 122 -3.43 -5.15 -38.79
N ASN A 123 -3.35 -3.95 -39.38
CA ASN A 123 -4.00 -2.73 -38.92
C ASN A 123 -3.70 -2.41 -37.44
N TRP A 124 -2.47 -2.60 -37.01
CA TRP A 124 -2.01 -2.30 -35.65
C TRP A 124 -2.80 -3.05 -34.56
N SER A 125 -3.32 -4.24 -34.89
CA SER A 125 -4.10 -5.05 -33.94
C SER A 125 -3.21 -5.68 -32.86
N ILE A 126 -3.24 -5.10 -31.66
CA ILE A 126 -2.50 -5.61 -30.48
C ILE A 126 -2.87 -7.07 -30.19
N LYS A 127 -4.16 -7.43 -30.29
CA LYS A 127 -4.64 -8.80 -30.04
C LYS A 127 -4.06 -9.82 -31.04
N ARG A 128 -3.89 -9.44 -32.31
CA ARG A 128 -3.24 -10.29 -33.32
C ARG A 128 -1.76 -10.49 -33.00
N LEU A 129 -1.06 -9.41 -32.64
CA LEU A 129 0.36 -9.46 -32.26
C LEU A 129 0.57 -10.38 -31.05
N ILE A 130 -0.20 -10.17 -29.96
CA ILE A 130 -0.15 -11.02 -28.76
C ILE A 130 -0.40 -12.47 -29.14
N ARG A 131 -1.45 -12.77 -29.92
CA ARG A 131 -1.76 -14.15 -30.36
C ARG A 131 -0.58 -14.79 -31.09
N ARG A 132 0.11 -14.06 -31.97
CA ARG A 132 1.28 -14.59 -32.70
C ARG A 132 2.42 -14.93 -31.75
N ILE A 133 2.69 -14.05 -30.79
CA ILE A 133 3.77 -14.26 -29.81
C ILE A 133 3.45 -15.46 -28.91
N VAL A 134 2.26 -15.53 -28.31
CA VAL A 134 1.91 -16.60 -27.35
C VAL A 134 1.76 -17.98 -28.00
N MET A 135 1.51 -18.03 -29.31
CA MET A 135 1.44 -19.29 -30.08
C MET A 135 2.81 -19.74 -30.63
N SER A 136 3.86 -18.93 -30.47
CA SER A 136 5.21 -19.26 -30.95
C SER A 136 5.86 -20.41 -30.17
N SER A 137 6.91 -21.02 -30.72
CA SER A 137 7.74 -21.96 -29.97
C SER A 137 8.52 -21.24 -28.85
N ALA A 138 8.97 -20.01 -29.09
CA ALA A 138 9.71 -19.21 -28.11
C ALA A 138 8.91 -18.96 -26.83
N TYR A 139 7.63 -18.61 -26.93
CA TYR A 139 6.77 -18.40 -25.75
C TYR A 139 6.45 -19.71 -25.02
N ARG A 140 6.39 -20.84 -25.74
CA ARG A 140 6.05 -22.15 -25.17
C ARG A 140 7.26 -22.93 -24.65
N GLN A 141 8.43 -22.29 -24.54
CA GLN A 141 9.60 -22.92 -23.93
C GLN A 141 9.34 -23.22 -22.45
N SER A 142 9.97 -24.28 -21.94
CA SER A 142 9.96 -24.55 -20.51
C SER A 142 10.91 -23.61 -19.77
N SER A 143 10.60 -23.25 -18.53
CA SER A 143 11.50 -22.52 -17.61
C SER A 143 12.48 -23.42 -16.85
N VAL A 144 12.47 -24.74 -17.13
CA VAL A 144 13.42 -25.71 -16.57
C VAL A 144 14.83 -25.40 -17.08
N ILE A 145 15.76 -25.26 -16.13
CA ILE A 145 17.15 -24.93 -16.42
C ILE A 145 17.88 -26.20 -16.91
N ARG A 146 18.57 -26.06 -18.04
CA ARG A 146 19.47 -27.08 -18.60
C ARG A 146 20.91 -26.63 -18.46
N ALA A 147 21.73 -27.39 -17.74
CA ALA A 147 23.11 -27.01 -17.42
C ALA A 147 23.93 -26.70 -18.67
N GLU A 148 23.81 -27.52 -19.73
CA GLU A 148 24.56 -27.29 -20.97
C GLU A 148 24.15 -26.02 -21.73
N ALA A 149 22.91 -25.56 -21.54
CA ALA A 149 22.41 -24.34 -22.18
C ALA A 149 22.87 -23.09 -21.43
N VAL A 150 22.93 -23.14 -20.10
CA VAL A 150 23.46 -22.04 -19.26
C VAL A 150 24.93 -21.77 -19.57
N GLU A 151 25.74 -22.81 -19.80
CA GLU A 151 27.16 -22.63 -20.16
C GLU A 151 27.35 -21.94 -21.53
N ARG A 152 26.42 -22.13 -22.47
CA ARG A 152 26.53 -21.60 -23.83
C ARG A 152 25.85 -20.25 -24.02
N ASP A 153 24.74 -20.03 -23.34
CA ASP A 153 23.91 -18.84 -23.43
C ASP A 153 23.31 -18.51 -22.04
N PRO A 154 24.15 -18.03 -21.10
CA PRO A 154 23.71 -17.73 -19.74
C PRO A 154 22.67 -16.61 -19.68
N GLU A 155 22.69 -15.69 -20.64
CA GLU A 155 21.77 -14.55 -20.75
C GLU A 155 20.45 -14.87 -21.46
N ASN A 156 20.29 -16.12 -21.93
CA ASN A 156 19.13 -16.60 -22.65
C ASN A 156 18.81 -15.73 -23.90
N LEU A 157 19.84 -15.26 -24.60
CA LEU A 157 19.72 -14.47 -25.82
C LEU A 157 19.06 -15.24 -26.96
N LEU A 158 19.25 -16.57 -27.00
CA LEU A 158 18.68 -17.49 -27.98
C LEU A 158 17.30 -18.04 -27.58
N LEU A 159 16.73 -17.55 -26.46
CA LEU A 159 15.38 -17.90 -26.00
C LEU A 159 15.19 -19.42 -25.83
N TRP A 160 16.17 -20.08 -25.22
CA TRP A 160 16.18 -21.52 -25.02
C TRP A 160 15.34 -21.98 -23.82
N ARG A 161 14.91 -21.05 -22.96
CA ARG A 161 13.96 -21.25 -21.85
C ARG A 161 13.00 -20.07 -21.70
N ALA A 162 11.87 -20.30 -21.04
CA ALA A 162 11.02 -19.22 -20.55
C ALA A 162 11.71 -18.50 -19.37
N GLU A 163 11.54 -17.17 -19.32
CA GLU A 163 11.99 -16.37 -18.19
C GLU A 163 10.95 -16.37 -17.10
N ARG A 164 11.39 -16.81 -15.91
CA ARG A 164 10.61 -16.65 -14.69
C ARG A 164 10.61 -15.18 -14.31
N ARG A 165 9.42 -14.58 -14.27
CA ARG A 165 9.25 -13.17 -13.88
C ARG A 165 8.37 -13.07 -12.65
N ARG A 166 8.68 -12.13 -11.77
CA ARG A 166 7.79 -11.82 -10.66
C ARG A 166 6.57 -11.07 -11.18
N LEU A 167 5.41 -11.32 -10.58
CA LEU A 167 4.24 -10.49 -10.83
C LEU A 167 4.52 -9.06 -10.35
N ASP A 168 4.30 -8.09 -11.23
CA ASP A 168 4.22 -6.67 -10.87
C ASP A 168 3.19 -6.46 -9.75
N PHE A 169 3.31 -5.36 -9.00
CA PHE A 169 2.43 -5.04 -7.88
C PHE A 169 0.94 -5.18 -8.23
N GLU A 170 0.52 -4.64 -9.37
CA GLU A 170 -0.88 -4.66 -9.80
C GLU A 170 -1.37 -6.07 -10.09
N ALA A 171 -0.55 -6.88 -10.76
CA ALA A 171 -0.88 -8.26 -11.08
C ALA A 171 -0.89 -9.12 -9.82
N MET A 172 0.11 -8.99 -8.94
CA MET A 172 0.17 -9.67 -7.66
C MET A 172 -1.07 -9.39 -6.82
N ARG A 173 -1.41 -8.11 -6.65
CA ARG A 173 -2.56 -7.69 -5.85
C ARG A 173 -3.89 -8.16 -6.43
N ASP A 174 -4.07 -8.04 -7.75
CA ASP A 174 -5.27 -8.53 -8.44
C ASP A 174 -5.37 -10.06 -8.39
N SER A 175 -4.25 -10.79 -8.39
CA SER A 175 -4.19 -12.25 -8.19
C SER A 175 -4.62 -12.63 -6.77
N ILE A 176 -4.14 -11.95 -5.73
CA ILE A 176 -4.57 -12.18 -4.33
C ILE A 176 -6.09 -11.98 -4.21
N LEU A 177 -6.61 -10.87 -4.74
CA LEU A 177 -8.05 -10.57 -4.74
C LEU A 177 -8.87 -11.57 -5.57
N THR A 178 -8.29 -12.12 -6.64
CA THR A 178 -8.95 -13.16 -7.44
C THR A 178 -9.00 -14.48 -6.69
N ALA A 179 -7.88 -14.88 -6.07
CA ALA A 179 -7.79 -16.10 -5.28
C ALA A 179 -8.75 -16.07 -4.08
N SER A 180 -8.98 -14.89 -3.47
CA SER A 180 -9.94 -14.71 -2.38
C SER A 180 -11.38 -14.43 -2.82
N ASP A 181 -11.67 -14.36 -4.13
CA ASP A 181 -12.97 -14.00 -4.71
C ASP A 181 -13.51 -12.62 -4.24
N GLN A 182 -12.60 -11.67 -4.11
CA GLN A 182 -12.90 -10.31 -3.67
C GLN A 182 -12.72 -9.27 -4.77
N LEU A 183 -12.10 -9.62 -5.90
CA LEU A 183 -11.78 -8.67 -6.96
C LEU A 183 -13.03 -8.04 -7.59
N ASP A 184 -13.21 -6.73 -7.40
CA ASP A 184 -14.18 -5.95 -8.16
C ASP A 184 -13.63 -5.62 -9.55
N ARG A 185 -14.30 -6.20 -10.57
CA ARG A 185 -13.95 -6.13 -11.99
C ARG A 185 -14.64 -4.99 -12.75
N THR A 186 -15.33 -4.09 -12.07
CA THR A 186 -16.02 -2.95 -12.68
C THR A 186 -15.07 -2.11 -13.52
N VAL A 187 -15.48 -1.82 -14.77
CA VAL A 187 -14.69 -1.07 -15.75
C VAL A 187 -15.18 0.37 -15.84
N GLY A 188 -14.25 1.34 -15.78
CA GLY A 188 -14.52 2.77 -15.79
C GLY A 188 -14.88 3.32 -14.41
N GLY A 189 -15.06 4.64 -14.29
CA GLY A 189 -15.32 5.33 -13.03
C GLY A 189 -14.06 5.86 -12.33
N GLU A 190 -14.25 6.52 -11.19
CA GLU A 190 -13.19 7.22 -10.46
C GLU A 190 -12.10 6.29 -9.89
N SER A 191 -10.90 6.82 -9.70
CA SER A 191 -9.81 6.11 -9.02
C SER A 191 -10.06 5.97 -7.51
N VAL A 192 -9.46 4.95 -6.89
CA VAL A 192 -9.69 4.59 -5.47
C VAL A 192 -8.38 4.50 -4.68
N GLN A 193 -8.45 4.82 -3.38
CA GLN A 193 -7.34 4.60 -2.47
C GLN A 193 -7.20 3.10 -2.15
N ILE A 194 -5.99 2.58 -2.32
CA ILE A 194 -5.67 1.15 -2.07
C ILE A 194 -4.50 0.95 -1.10
N ALA A 195 -3.92 2.04 -0.61
CA ALA A 195 -2.80 2.04 0.33
C ALA A 195 -3.22 2.43 1.76
N ASN A 196 -4.53 2.58 2.01
CA ASN A 196 -5.11 2.81 3.33
C ASN A 196 -5.31 1.48 4.09
N GLU A 197 -5.72 1.57 5.35
CA GLU A 197 -5.91 0.41 6.23
C GLU A 197 -7.01 -0.54 5.76
N SER A 198 -8.05 -0.01 5.12
CA SER A 198 -9.13 -0.77 4.48
C SER A 198 -9.07 -0.58 2.97
N PRO A 199 -8.19 -1.32 2.26
CA PRO A 199 -7.95 -1.11 0.84
C PRO A 199 -9.15 -1.50 -0.01
N SER A 200 -9.49 -0.65 -0.97
CA SER A 200 -10.57 -0.94 -1.94
C SER A 200 -10.30 -2.24 -2.70
N LYS A 201 -11.28 -3.12 -2.83
CA LYS A 201 -11.15 -4.42 -3.53
C LYS A 201 -11.18 -4.31 -5.06
N ARG A 202 -11.19 -3.09 -5.60
CA ARG A 202 -11.21 -2.83 -7.03
C ARG A 202 -9.87 -3.18 -7.67
N ARG A 203 -9.92 -3.54 -8.97
CA ARG A 203 -8.73 -3.75 -9.80
C ARG A 203 -7.71 -2.64 -9.60
N THR A 204 -6.46 -3.04 -9.40
CA THR A 204 -5.34 -2.16 -9.07
C THR A 204 -5.06 -1.14 -10.17
N LEU A 205 -5.51 -1.40 -11.40
CA LEU A 205 -5.55 -0.43 -12.51
C LEU A 205 -6.24 0.90 -12.13
N TYR A 206 -7.22 0.88 -11.22
CA TYR A 206 -7.95 2.05 -10.76
C TYR A 206 -7.37 2.66 -9.47
N ALA A 207 -6.16 2.28 -9.07
CA ALA A 207 -5.48 2.90 -7.94
C ALA A 207 -5.32 4.40 -8.17
N PHE A 208 -5.64 5.19 -7.15
CA PHE A 208 -5.35 6.62 -7.14
C PHE A 208 -3.85 6.84 -6.98
N ILE A 209 -3.27 7.57 -7.94
CA ILE A 209 -1.84 7.92 -7.95
C ILE A 209 -1.71 9.43 -7.78
N ASP A 210 -1.31 9.84 -6.58
CA ASP A 210 -0.81 11.18 -6.35
C ASP A 210 0.65 11.25 -6.81
N ARG A 211 0.89 12.03 -7.87
CA ARG A 211 2.22 12.22 -8.44
C ARG A 211 3.19 12.88 -7.46
N GLN A 212 2.71 13.84 -6.66
CA GLN A 212 3.54 14.58 -5.71
C GLN A 212 3.80 13.78 -4.42
N ASN A 213 2.86 12.92 -4.03
CA ASN A 213 2.94 12.14 -2.80
C ASN A 213 2.57 10.68 -3.01
N LEU A 214 3.39 9.95 -3.78
CA LEU A 214 3.17 8.52 -4.00
C LEU A 214 3.26 7.76 -2.66
N PRO A 215 2.29 6.91 -2.29
CA PRO A 215 2.37 6.11 -1.07
C PRO A 215 3.58 5.16 -1.06
N GLY A 216 4.13 4.89 0.13
CA GLY A 216 5.29 4.02 0.31
C GLY A 216 5.07 2.57 -0.18
N LEU A 217 3.82 2.12 -0.21
CA LEU A 217 3.42 0.82 -0.74
C LEU A 217 3.88 0.64 -2.20
N PHE A 218 3.55 1.59 -3.08
CA PHE A 218 3.91 1.53 -4.49
C PHE A 218 5.44 1.51 -4.69
N ARG A 219 6.17 2.31 -3.92
CA ARG A 219 7.64 2.31 -3.95
C ARG A 219 8.24 0.98 -3.51
N THR A 220 7.63 0.33 -2.51
CA THR A 220 8.11 -0.96 -1.98
C THR A 220 8.01 -2.07 -3.02
N PHE A 221 7.01 -2.01 -3.91
CA PHE A 221 6.78 -2.98 -4.98
C PHE A 221 7.13 -2.42 -6.37
N ASP A 222 8.20 -1.62 -6.45
CA ASP A 222 8.84 -1.20 -7.69
C ASP A 222 7.92 -0.52 -8.73
N PHE A 223 6.90 0.20 -8.25
CA PHE A 223 6.00 0.93 -9.13
C PHE A 223 6.77 1.97 -9.97
N ALA A 224 6.42 2.07 -11.25
CA ALA A 224 7.06 3.02 -12.16
C ALA A 224 6.88 4.46 -11.68
N SER A 225 7.93 5.27 -11.77
CA SER A 225 7.88 6.68 -11.36
C SER A 225 6.81 7.43 -12.18
N PRO A 226 5.84 8.09 -11.54
CA PRO A 226 4.81 8.85 -12.27
C PRO A 226 5.33 10.20 -12.81
N ASP A 227 6.50 10.65 -12.35
CA ASP A 227 7.07 11.97 -12.65
C ASP A 227 8.18 11.92 -13.70
N THR A 228 8.67 10.73 -14.03
CA THR A 228 9.80 10.55 -14.95
C THR A 228 9.53 9.46 -15.96
N HIS A 229 10.19 9.55 -17.11
CA HIS A 229 10.12 8.49 -18.12
C HIS A 229 10.76 7.21 -17.58
N SER A 230 9.96 6.14 -17.52
CA SER A 230 10.39 4.81 -17.08
C SER A 230 10.33 3.83 -18.25
N PRO A 231 11.46 3.49 -18.92
CA PRO A 231 11.47 2.56 -20.05
C PRO A 231 11.17 1.12 -19.63
N GLU A 232 11.51 0.77 -18.40
CA GLU A 232 11.30 -0.51 -17.74
C GLU A 232 11.10 -0.29 -16.25
N ARG A 233 10.56 -1.28 -15.54
CA ARG A 233 10.44 -1.27 -14.08
C ARG A 233 11.67 -1.97 -13.49
N PRO A 234 12.26 -1.45 -12.41
CA PRO A 234 13.21 -2.23 -11.65
C PRO A 234 12.49 -3.43 -11.04
N GLU A 235 13.16 -4.57 -10.94
CA GLU A 235 12.65 -5.70 -10.17
C GLU A 235 13.57 -5.91 -8.97
N THR A 236 13.07 -5.61 -7.77
CA THR A 236 13.82 -5.81 -6.54
C THR A 236 13.21 -6.93 -5.69
N VAL A 237 14.08 -7.68 -5.02
CA VAL A 237 13.68 -8.70 -4.02
C VAL A 237 14.21 -8.22 -2.68
N VAL A 238 13.37 -7.48 -1.96
CA VAL A 238 13.74 -6.87 -0.68
C VAL A 238 12.91 -7.42 0.47
N PRO A 239 13.49 -7.56 1.69
CA PRO A 239 12.76 -8.11 2.84
C PRO A 239 11.46 -7.38 3.17
N GLN A 240 11.37 -6.08 2.88
CA GLN A 240 10.18 -5.26 3.10
C GLN A 240 8.95 -5.76 2.34
N GLN A 241 9.13 -6.30 1.12
CA GLN A 241 8.02 -6.88 0.35
C GLN A 241 7.49 -8.15 1.02
N ALA A 242 8.38 -9.03 1.47
CA ALA A 242 7.99 -10.24 2.20
C ALA A 242 7.32 -9.89 3.55
N LEU A 243 7.87 -8.94 4.30
CA LEU A 243 7.29 -8.46 5.55
C LEU A 243 5.92 -7.82 5.33
N TYR A 244 5.72 -7.09 4.22
CA TYR A 244 4.40 -6.59 3.86
C TYR A 244 3.42 -7.75 3.65
N LEU A 245 3.78 -8.76 2.86
CA LEU A 245 2.89 -9.90 2.59
C LEU A 245 2.58 -10.73 3.85
N MET A 246 3.52 -10.80 4.79
CA MET A 246 3.34 -11.52 6.05
C MET A 246 2.46 -10.77 7.07
N ASN A 247 2.50 -9.44 7.08
CA ASN A 247 1.95 -8.64 8.19
C ASN A 247 0.81 -7.68 7.79
N ASN A 248 0.59 -7.46 6.49
CA ASN A 248 -0.43 -6.51 6.06
C ASN A 248 -1.85 -7.10 6.16
N GLY A 249 -2.76 -6.33 6.75
CA GLY A 249 -4.17 -6.72 6.92
C GLY A 249 -4.87 -7.14 5.62
N PHE A 250 -4.51 -6.54 4.48
CA PHE A 250 -5.01 -6.96 3.16
C PHE A 250 -4.78 -8.45 2.87
N VAL A 251 -3.58 -8.94 3.17
CA VAL A 251 -3.22 -10.34 2.90
C VAL A 251 -3.86 -11.27 3.94
N HIS A 252 -3.99 -10.81 5.18
CA HIS A 252 -4.72 -11.53 6.23
C HIS A 252 -6.20 -11.68 5.87
N ASP A 253 -6.86 -10.60 5.45
CA ASP A 253 -8.25 -10.60 5.00
C ASP A 253 -8.46 -11.52 3.78
N ALA A 254 -7.50 -11.52 2.85
CA ALA A 254 -7.52 -12.42 1.71
C ALA A 254 -7.39 -13.89 2.14
N ALA A 255 -6.47 -14.20 3.05
CA ALA A 255 -6.29 -15.56 3.57
C ALA A 255 -7.53 -16.06 4.32
N GLN A 256 -8.14 -15.21 5.15
CA GLN A 256 -9.41 -15.51 5.82
C GLN A 256 -10.54 -15.77 4.83
N ALA A 257 -10.66 -14.94 3.79
CA ALA A 257 -11.66 -15.12 2.74
C ALA A 257 -11.45 -16.40 1.92
N VAL A 258 -10.20 -16.79 1.64
CA VAL A 258 -9.88 -18.07 0.99
C VAL A 258 -10.33 -19.24 1.87
N VAL A 259 -10.02 -19.21 3.17
CA VAL A 259 -10.44 -20.26 4.11
C VAL A 259 -11.96 -20.32 4.29
N GLY A 260 -12.64 -19.17 4.29
CA GLY A 260 -14.10 -19.11 4.36
C GLY A 260 -14.83 -19.73 3.15
N ARG A 261 -14.10 -20.04 2.08
CA ARG A 261 -14.63 -20.66 0.85
C ARG A 261 -14.37 -22.16 0.75
N VAL A 262 -13.65 -22.75 1.71
CA VAL A 262 -13.42 -24.19 1.75
C VAL A 262 -14.35 -24.83 2.78
N ASP A 263 -14.89 -25.99 2.44
CA ASP A 263 -15.77 -26.73 3.32
C ASP A 263 -14.95 -27.40 4.43
N ASP A 264 -15.56 -27.52 5.63
CA ASP A 264 -14.97 -28.23 6.76
C ASP A 264 -15.11 -29.76 6.58
N THR A 265 -14.40 -30.24 5.57
CA THR A 265 -14.26 -31.65 5.17
C THR A 265 -13.05 -32.29 5.84
N ASP A 266 -12.74 -33.55 5.50
CA ASP A 266 -11.48 -34.19 5.89
C ASP A 266 -10.27 -33.28 5.60
N VAL A 267 -9.29 -33.27 6.49
CA VAL A 267 -8.13 -32.34 6.46
C VAL A 267 -7.46 -32.37 5.09
N ARG A 268 -7.26 -33.55 4.49
CA ARG A 268 -6.59 -33.67 3.18
C ARG A 268 -7.44 -33.12 2.05
N GLN A 269 -8.75 -33.27 2.12
CA GLN A 269 -9.67 -32.70 1.14
C GLN A 269 -9.68 -31.18 1.24
N ARG A 270 -9.77 -30.64 2.46
CA ARG A 270 -9.73 -29.20 2.71
C ARG A 270 -8.41 -28.55 2.26
N VAL A 271 -7.27 -29.22 2.48
CA VAL A 271 -5.98 -28.79 1.94
C VAL A 271 -6.03 -28.72 0.41
N ASN A 272 -6.50 -29.76 -0.27
CA ASN A 272 -6.59 -29.74 -1.75
C ASN A 272 -7.53 -28.64 -2.26
N GLN A 273 -8.63 -28.34 -1.55
CA GLN A 273 -9.49 -27.21 -1.91
C GLN A 273 -8.72 -25.87 -1.84
N LEU A 274 -7.92 -25.64 -0.80
CA LEU A 274 -7.07 -24.45 -0.70
C LEU A 274 -6.06 -24.35 -1.86
N TYR A 275 -5.38 -25.45 -2.18
CA TYR A 275 -4.44 -25.52 -3.30
C TYR A 275 -5.13 -25.21 -4.64
N ARG A 276 -6.33 -25.73 -4.88
CA ARG A 276 -7.09 -25.43 -6.11
C ARG A 276 -7.53 -23.97 -6.19
N LEU A 277 -7.92 -23.37 -5.07
CA LEU A 277 -8.34 -21.96 -5.03
C LEU A 277 -7.18 -21.00 -5.28
N VAL A 278 -5.99 -21.31 -4.76
CA VAL A 278 -4.82 -20.41 -4.82
C VAL A 278 -3.91 -20.73 -6.01
N LEU A 279 -3.57 -22.00 -6.23
CA LEU A 279 -2.58 -22.47 -7.22
C LEU A 279 -3.22 -23.18 -8.42
N ALA A 280 -4.55 -23.31 -8.48
CA ALA A 280 -5.28 -23.94 -9.58
C ALA A 280 -4.89 -25.42 -9.87
N ARG A 281 -4.34 -26.13 -8.88
CA ARG A 281 -4.00 -27.56 -8.95
C ARG A 281 -4.20 -28.25 -7.60
N ASP A 282 -4.10 -29.58 -7.58
CA ASP A 282 -4.02 -30.34 -6.33
C ASP A 282 -2.63 -30.22 -5.69
N ALA A 283 -2.58 -30.42 -4.37
CA ALA A 283 -1.32 -30.54 -3.65
C ALA A 283 -0.58 -31.80 -4.09
N MET A 284 0.74 -31.68 -4.26
CA MET A 284 1.63 -32.83 -4.43
C MET A 284 1.66 -33.66 -3.14
N ILE A 285 2.14 -34.91 -3.23
CA ILE A 285 2.08 -35.86 -2.10
C ILE A 285 2.84 -35.33 -0.86
N ASP A 286 4.01 -34.75 -1.08
CA ASP A 286 4.86 -34.12 -0.08
C ASP A 286 4.24 -32.83 0.47
N GLU A 287 3.70 -31.97 -0.39
CA GLU A 287 2.97 -30.76 -0.01
C GLU A 287 1.74 -31.07 0.86
N LEU A 288 0.96 -32.08 0.47
CA LEU A 288 -0.20 -32.54 1.22
C LEU A 288 0.20 -33.06 2.60
N GLN A 289 1.30 -33.80 2.69
CA GLN A 289 1.82 -34.29 3.96
C GLN A 289 2.26 -33.12 4.86
N LEU A 290 3.04 -32.18 4.33
CA LEU A 290 3.52 -30.99 5.05
C LEU A 290 2.36 -30.13 5.56
N ALA A 291 1.39 -29.82 4.71
CA ALA A 291 0.22 -29.04 5.07
C ALA A 291 -0.62 -29.73 6.15
N THR A 292 -0.84 -31.04 6.04
CA THR A 292 -1.59 -31.82 7.04
C THR A 292 -0.90 -31.76 8.40
N SER A 293 0.42 -32.03 8.45
CA SER A 293 1.20 -31.97 9.68
C SER A 293 1.23 -30.57 10.30
N PHE A 294 1.28 -29.52 9.47
CA PHE A 294 1.22 -28.14 9.95
C PHE A 294 -0.10 -27.83 10.67
N ILE A 295 -1.23 -28.21 10.07
CA ILE A 295 -2.56 -28.00 10.68
C ILE A 295 -2.67 -28.75 12.02
N GLU A 296 -2.28 -30.02 12.06
CA GLU A 296 -2.33 -30.84 13.28
C GLU A 296 -1.45 -30.28 14.41
N SER A 297 -0.35 -29.59 14.09
CA SER A 297 0.52 -28.94 15.08
C SER A 297 0.00 -27.59 15.59
N GLY A 298 -0.86 -26.91 14.82
CA GLY A 298 -1.24 -25.51 15.01
C GLY A 298 -2.31 -25.26 16.07
N ASP A 299 -3.04 -26.29 16.52
CA ASP A 299 -4.09 -26.18 17.54
C ASP A 299 -3.54 -26.03 18.98
N ASN A 300 -2.22 -26.17 19.18
CA ASN A 300 -1.58 -26.15 20.50
C ASN A 300 -0.99 -24.80 20.92
N THR A 301 -1.11 -23.74 20.12
CA THR A 301 -0.61 -22.40 20.51
C THR A 301 -1.76 -21.53 21.00
N SER A 302 -1.90 -21.43 22.33
CA SER A 302 -2.76 -20.44 23.00
C SER A 302 -2.52 -19.03 22.43
N PRO A 303 -3.55 -18.16 22.43
CA PRO A 303 -3.41 -16.77 22.03
C PRO A 303 -2.56 -16.05 23.09
N ASP A 304 -1.24 -16.08 22.95
CA ASP A 304 -0.35 -15.29 23.77
C ASP A 304 -0.56 -13.80 23.48
N ILE A 305 -0.63 -13.06 24.59
CA ILE A 305 -0.72 -11.60 24.73
C ILE A 305 0.13 -10.90 23.64
N PRO A 306 -0.37 -9.84 22.98
CA PRO A 306 0.39 -9.14 21.94
C PRO A 306 1.78 -8.73 22.45
N ILE A 307 2.81 -9.43 21.97
CA ILE A 307 4.21 -9.09 22.23
C ILE A 307 4.49 -7.82 21.44
N GLY A 308 4.63 -6.67 22.12
CA GLY A 308 5.26 -5.50 21.53
C GLY A 308 4.81 -4.15 22.08
N ASN A 309 3.54 -3.98 22.44
CA ASN A 309 3.02 -2.69 22.88
C ASN A 309 2.12 -2.80 24.13
N PRO A 310 2.51 -2.19 25.27
CA PRO A 310 1.73 -2.24 26.50
C PRO A 310 0.49 -1.34 26.48
N TRP A 311 0.23 -0.55 25.43
CA TRP A 311 -0.87 0.39 25.38
C TRP A 311 -2.15 -0.19 24.77
N GLN A 312 -3.28 0.11 25.41
CA GLN A 312 -4.63 -0.10 24.88
C GLN A 312 -5.42 1.22 24.94
N PHE A 313 -6.35 1.38 24.00
CA PHE A 313 -7.13 2.61 23.83
C PHE A 313 -8.62 2.27 23.90
N GLY A 314 -9.32 2.92 24.82
CA GLY A 314 -10.66 2.51 25.19
C GLY A 314 -11.47 3.61 25.84
N TYR A 315 -12.61 3.21 26.36
CA TYR A 315 -13.48 4.02 27.17
C TYR A 315 -13.99 3.22 28.38
N GLY A 316 -14.55 3.92 29.37
CA GLY A 316 -15.13 3.26 30.53
C GLY A 316 -15.58 4.25 31.58
N SER A 317 -15.78 3.76 32.80
CA SER A 317 -16.28 4.55 33.91
C SER A 317 -15.41 4.44 35.16
N PHE A 318 -15.42 5.51 35.95
CA PHE A 318 -14.64 5.66 37.17
C PHE A 318 -15.57 5.89 38.37
N ASN A 319 -15.27 5.24 39.50
CA ASN A 319 -16.01 5.45 40.73
C ASN A 319 -15.17 6.26 41.72
N ALA A 320 -15.66 7.47 42.01
CA ALA A 320 -14.99 8.42 42.89
C ALA A 320 -14.96 8.01 44.37
N GLU A 321 -15.88 7.17 44.84
CA GLU A 321 -15.89 6.68 46.23
C GLU A 321 -14.83 5.60 46.44
N SER A 322 -14.69 4.70 45.47
CA SER A 322 -13.70 3.62 45.52
C SER A 322 -12.33 4.01 44.98
N GLU A 323 -12.23 5.18 44.32
CA GLU A 323 -11.03 5.65 43.60
C GLU A 323 -10.48 4.63 42.57
N GLN A 324 -11.39 3.88 41.94
CA GLN A 324 -11.07 2.76 41.06
C GLN A 324 -11.80 2.88 39.72
N LEU A 325 -11.18 2.30 38.69
CA LEU A 325 -11.83 2.12 37.40
C LEU A 325 -12.86 0.98 37.50
N VAL A 326 -14.09 1.24 37.06
CA VAL A 326 -15.21 0.28 37.12
C VAL A 326 -15.26 -0.58 35.87
N SER A 327 -15.04 0.03 34.70
CA SER A 327 -15.11 -0.64 33.41
C SER A 327 -14.04 -0.13 32.45
N PHE A 328 -13.64 -1.00 31.54
CA PHE A 328 -12.78 -0.66 30.42
C PHE A 328 -13.20 -1.47 29.19
N HIS A 329 -13.53 -0.78 28.12
CA HIS A 329 -13.92 -1.33 26.84
C HIS A 329 -13.02 -0.72 25.75
N LEU A 330 -12.55 -1.54 24.81
CA LEU A 330 -11.77 -1.02 23.69
C LEU A 330 -12.64 -0.16 22.78
N LEU A 331 -12.07 0.93 22.24
CA LEU A 331 -12.75 1.70 21.21
C LEU A 331 -12.87 0.83 19.95
N PRO A 332 -14.07 0.74 19.33
CA PRO A 332 -14.33 -0.27 18.30
C PRO A 332 -13.83 0.10 16.90
N HIS A 333 -13.54 1.39 16.65
CA HIS A 333 -13.14 1.87 15.32
C HIS A 333 -11.81 2.62 15.36
N PHE A 334 -10.98 2.39 14.35
CA PHE A 334 -9.77 3.16 14.07
C PHE A 334 -9.91 3.79 12.69
N VAL A 335 -9.94 5.12 12.63
CA VAL A 335 -10.18 5.89 11.41
C VAL A 335 -9.19 7.05 11.40
N GLU A 336 -8.42 7.21 10.31
CA GLU A 336 -7.47 8.32 10.13
C GLU A 336 -6.53 8.53 11.34
N ASN A 337 -5.87 7.46 11.78
CA ASN A 337 -4.97 7.44 12.94
C ASN A 337 -5.63 7.82 14.29
N THR A 338 -6.94 7.59 14.41
CA THR A 338 -7.72 7.93 15.60
C THR A 338 -8.61 6.76 16.01
N TRP A 339 -8.49 6.32 17.26
CA TRP A 339 -9.47 5.44 17.89
C TRP A 339 -10.72 6.24 18.24
N GLN A 340 -11.90 5.73 17.89
CA GLN A 340 -13.17 6.44 18.09
C GLN A 340 -14.34 5.48 18.28
N GLY A 341 -15.44 6.00 18.83
CA GLY A 341 -16.61 5.20 19.20
C GLY A 341 -17.40 4.60 18.03
N GLY A 342 -17.46 5.30 16.90
CA GLY A 342 -18.23 4.91 15.72
C GLY A 342 -17.45 5.14 14.42
N ALA A 343 -17.93 4.62 13.29
CA ALA A 343 -17.34 4.90 11.97
C ALA A 343 -17.45 6.40 11.58
N GLN A 344 -18.44 7.09 12.13
CA GLN A 344 -18.62 8.54 12.05
C GLN A 344 -18.73 9.12 13.47
N ARG A 345 -18.41 10.40 13.60
CA ARG A 345 -18.55 11.15 14.87
C ARG A 345 -19.64 12.23 14.72
N PRO A 346 -20.48 12.45 15.75
CA PRO A 346 -20.52 11.72 17.01
C PRO A 346 -21.13 10.32 16.87
N ASP A 347 -20.63 9.36 17.67
CA ASP A 347 -21.26 8.05 17.84
C ASP A 347 -22.56 8.18 18.67
N PRO A 348 -23.63 7.41 18.40
CA PRO A 348 -24.88 7.51 19.15
C PRO A 348 -24.78 7.19 20.65
N VAL A 349 -23.77 6.40 21.06
CA VAL A 349 -23.58 5.98 22.45
C VAL A 349 -22.38 6.69 23.06
N LEU A 350 -21.24 6.65 22.38
CA LEU A 350 -19.94 7.14 22.88
C LEU A 350 -19.70 8.62 22.54
N GLY A 351 -20.55 9.22 21.70
CA GLY A 351 -20.47 10.62 21.34
C GLY A 351 -19.17 10.97 20.63
N TRP A 352 -18.47 11.95 21.17
CA TRP A 352 -17.20 12.44 20.62
C TRP A 352 -15.96 11.69 21.14
N ALA A 353 -16.13 10.65 21.96
CA ALA A 353 -15.02 9.89 22.53
C ALA A 353 -14.02 9.45 21.44
N MET A 354 -12.80 9.96 21.54
CA MET A 354 -11.72 9.62 20.62
C MET A 354 -10.35 9.75 21.27
N LEU A 355 -9.38 9.00 20.77
CA LEU A 355 -7.98 9.04 21.16
C LEU A 355 -7.09 8.97 19.90
N ASN A 356 -6.14 9.87 19.80
CA ASN A 356 -5.09 9.87 18.76
C ASN A 356 -3.70 9.89 19.41
N ALA A 357 -2.62 9.98 18.64
CA ALA A 357 -1.26 9.94 19.22
C ALA A 357 -1.04 11.00 20.33
N SER A 358 -1.46 12.24 20.10
CA SER A 358 -1.14 13.37 20.97
C SER A 358 -2.22 13.70 22.01
N GLY A 359 -3.44 13.20 21.86
CA GLY A 359 -4.56 13.54 22.76
C GLY A 359 -5.86 12.83 22.42
N GLY A 360 -6.96 13.58 22.39
CA GLY A 360 -8.28 13.03 22.14
C GLY A 360 -9.41 13.99 22.48
N HIS A 361 -10.58 13.41 22.70
CA HIS A 361 -11.77 14.10 23.18
C HIS A 361 -12.49 13.18 24.17
N PRO A 362 -13.01 13.70 25.30
CA PRO A 362 -13.82 12.91 26.21
C PRO A 362 -15.10 12.40 25.54
N GLY A 363 -15.68 11.32 26.06
CA GLY A 363 -17.07 11.00 25.73
C GLY A 363 -18.05 11.99 26.36
N ASN A 364 -19.34 11.73 26.13
CA ASN A 364 -20.40 12.68 26.50
C ASN A 364 -20.74 12.72 27.98
N ASP A 365 -20.28 11.74 28.77
CA ASP A 365 -20.63 11.58 30.17
C ASP A 365 -19.53 10.82 30.94
N GLN A 366 -19.78 10.62 32.25
CA GLN A 366 -18.86 9.93 33.16
C GLN A 366 -18.86 8.40 33.01
N GLN A 367 -19.72 7.84 32.16
CA GLN A 367 -19.73 6.42 31.83
C GLN A 367 -18.89 6.10 30.58
N HIS A 368 -18.57 7.12 29.78
CA HIS A 368 -17.85 7.03 28.52
C HIS A 368 -16.57 7.87 28.54
N ILE A 369 -15.81 7.78 29.64
CA ILE A 369 -14.52 8.45 29.81
C ILE A 369 -13.54 7.92 28.78
N SER A 370 -12.74 8.78 28.13
CA SER A 370 -11.69 8.34 27.21
C SER A 370 -10.47 7.85 28.00
N ILE A 371 -9.99 6.63 27.73
CA ILE A 371 -8.98 5.96 28.55
C ILE A 371 -7.82 5.45 27.69
N ARG A 372 -6.59 5.84 28.04
CA ARG A 372 -5.39 5.11 27.62
C ARG A 372 -4.97 4.18 28.76
N ARG A 373 -4.84 2.90 28.48
CA ARG A 373 -4.40 1.89 29.45
C ARG A 373 -2.99 1.44 29.13
N TRP A 374 -2.12 1.40 30.12
CA TRP A 374 -0.78 0.82 30.01
C TRP A 374 -0.66 -0.42 30.90
N TYR A 375 -0.07 -1.50 30.39
CA TYR A 375 0.23 -2.71 31.16
C TYR A 375 1.71 -2.78 31.55
N ALA A 376 1.97 -3.03 32.83
CA ALA A 376 3.30 -3.28 33.33
C ALA A 376 3.90 -4.54 32.71
N GLN A 377 5.07 -4.39 32.10
CA GLN A 377 5.76 -5.46 31.38
C GLN A 377 6.64 -6.34 32.30
N ALA A 378 7.02 -5.82 33.46
CA ALA A 378 7.82 -6.50 34.47
C ALA A 378 7.50 -5.94 35.86
N ASP A 379 7.89 -6.69 36.90
CA ASP A 379 7.83 -6.21 38.28
C ASP A 379 8.82 -5.06 38.49
N GLY A 380 8.47 -4.08 39.33
CA GLY A 380 9.39 -3.01 39.72
C GLY A 380 8.71 -1.72 40.11
N SER A 381 9.37 -0.60 39.80
CA SER A 381 8.83 0.73 40.06
C SER A 381 8.84 1.57 38.81
N VAL A 382 7.78 2.36 38.64
CA VAL A 382 7.62 3.27 37.49
C VAL A 382 7.40 4.70 37.96
N THR A 383 7.88 5.64 37.16
CA THR A 383 7.58 7.06 37.30
C THR A 383 6.79 7.52 36.10
N VAL A 384 5.74 8.30 36.34
CA VAL A 384 4.88 8.84 35.30
C VAL A 384 5.10 10.34 35.21
N ARG A 385 5.43 10.81 34.01
CA ARG A 385 5.46 12.24 33.68
C ARG A 385 4.49 12.53 32.57
N GLY A 386 3.64 13.53 32.74
CA GLY A 386 2.63 13.85 31.74
C GLY A 386 2.40 15.33 31.61
N ARG A 387 1.98 15.77 30.42
CA ARG A 387 1.62 17.15 30.13
C ARG A 387 0.25 17.18 29.48
N LEU A 388 -0.74 17.71 30.20
CA LEU A 388 -2.12 17.88 29.76
C LEU A 388 -2.33 19.32 29.29
N GLU A 389 -2.99 19.49 28.14
CA GLU A 389 -3.35 20.78 27.58
C GLU A 389 -4.81 20.75 27.12
N HIS A 390 -5.57 21.75 27.57
CA HIS A 390 -6.86 22.11 26.99
C HIS A 390 -6.65 23.39 26.18
N PRO A 391 -6.57 23.34 24.84
CA PRO A 391 -6.19 24.48 24.02
C PRO A 391 -7.33 25.48 23.78
N SER A 392 -8.58 25.02 23.82
CA SER A 392 -9.74 25.87 23.57
C SER A 392 -9.92 26.92 24.65
N GLU A 393 -10.24 28.16 24.24
CA GLU A 393 -10.71 29.24 25.11
C GLU A 393 -12.17 29.01 25.57
N ASN A 394 -12.91 28.20 24.80
CA ASN A 394 -14.29 27.81 25.08
C ASN A 394 -14.34 26.43 25.74
N GLY A 395 -15.40 26.12 26.49
CA GLY A 395 -15.56 24.86 27.21
C GLY A 395 -15.26 25.00 28.71
N ASP A 396 -15.67 24.00 29.49
CA ASP A 396 -15.38 23.95 30.92
C ASP A 396 -14.06 23.22 31.24
N GLY A 397 -13.45 22.62 30.22
CA GLY A 397 -12.11 22.05 30.28
C GLY A 397 -12.13 20.58 30.69
N VAL A 398 -10.97 19.94 30.53
CA VAL A 398 -10.84 18.49 30.67
C VAL A 398 -10.27 18.15 32.04
N ARG A 399 -10.86 17.15 32.67
CA ARG A 399 -10.31 16.53 33.88
C ARG A 399 -9.54 15.26 33.50
N ALA A 400 -8.34 15.16 34.03
CA ALA A 400 -7.45 14.03 33.82
C ALA A 400 -7.20 13.31 35.14
N ARG A 401 -7.23 11.97 35.11
CA ARG A 401 -6.87 11.12 36.24
C ARG A 401 -5.89 10.03 35.84
N ILE A 402 -4.98 9.69 36.74
CA ILE A 402 -4.15 8.49 36.62
C ILE A 402 -4.60 7.51 37.70
N VAL A 403 -5.01 6.32 37.31
CA VAL A 403 -5.51 5.28 38.22
C VAL A 403 -4.63 4.04 38.10
N SER A 404 -4.12 3.56 39.23
CA SER A 404 -3.42 2.29 39.34
C SER A 404 -4.42 1.19 39.68
N SER A 405 -4.40 0.08 38.94
CA SER A 405 -5.17 -1.13 39.30
C SER A 405 -4.88 -1.64 40.71
N ARG A 406 -3.72 -1.30 41.26
CA ARG A 406 -3.26 -1.73 42.57
C ARG A 406 -3.59 -0.75 43.69
N ASP A 407 -3.29 0.52 43.45
CA ASP A 407 -3.28 1.55 44.49
C ASP A 407 -4.39 2.60 44.30
N GLY A 408 -5.26 2.43 43.29
CA GLY A 408 -6.35 3.37 43.01
C GLY A 408 -5.87 4.68 42.41
N LEU A 409 -6.56 5.78 42.70
CA LEU A 409 -6.27 7.10 42.16
C LEU A 409 -4.87 7.60 42.58
N GLN A 410 -4.02 7.90 41.60
CA GLN A 410 -2.66 8.40 41.81
C GLN A 410 -2.53 9.91 41.60
N GLY A 411 -3.51 10.52 40.94
CA GLY A 411 -3.60 11.96 40.78
C GLY A 411 -4.78 12.39 39.92
N GLU A 412 -5.27 13.59 40.17
CA GLU A 412 -6.36 14.25 39.45
C GLU A 412 -5.96 15.70 39.13
N TRP A 413 -6.21 16.13 37.89
CA TRP A 413 -5.89 17.48 37.43
C TRP A 413 -6.97 18.02 36.50
N ILE A 414 -7.15 19.35 36.49
CA ILE A 414 -8.13 20.03 35.63
C ILE A 414 -7.41 21.07 34.77
N ALA A 415 -7.49 20.91 33.44
CA ALA A 415 -7.00 21.85 32.45
C ALA A 415 -8.17 22.57 31.77
N GLN A 416 -8.21 23.89 31.87
CA GLN A 416 -9.16 24.75 31.17
C GLN A 416 -8.39 25.92 30.58
N HIS A 417 -8.24 25.96 29.25
CA HIS A 417 -7.47 26.96 28.52
C HIS A 417 -6.05 27.13 29.08
N LYS A 418 -5.41 26.00 29.39
CA LYS A 418 -4.08 25.97 30.00
C LYS A 418 -3.41 24.64 29.78
N THR A 419 -2.10 24.65 29.97
CA THR A 419 -1.27 23.45 30.10
C THR A 419 -0.95 23.21 31.57
N ILE A 420 -1.03 21.97 32.02
CA ILE A 420 -0.62 21.52 33.36
C ILE A 420 0.21 20.24 33.30
N GLU A 421 1.13 20.11 34.26
CA GLU A 421 1.90 18.88 34.46
C GLU A 421 1.09 17.88 35.30
N THR A 422 1.11 16.62 34.90
CA THR A 422 0.32 15.50 35.44
C THR A 422 1.26 14.39 35.93
N ASN A 423 2.24 14.79 36.75
CA ASN A 423 3.30 13.92 37.24
C ASN A 423 2.85 13.17 38.50
N THR A 424 3.25 11.91 38.66
CA THR A 424 2.98 11.11 39.86
C THR A 424 4.24 10.93 40.71
N SER A 425 4.06 10.50 41.96
CA SER A 425 5.12 9.83 42.73
C SER A 425 5.52 8.51 42.06
N THR A 426 6.60 7.89 42.57
CA THR A 426 7.01 6.56 42.11
C THR A 426 5.97 5.51 42.51
N LEU A 427 5.53 4.71 41.55
CA LEU A 427 4.50 3.68 41.71
C LEU A 427 5.14 2.30 41.67
N ALA A 428 4.75 1.40 42.59
CA ALA A 428 5.18 0.01 42.56
C ALA A 428 4.24 -0.83 41.70
N VAL A 429 4.77 -1.52 40.69
CA VAL A 429 3.99 -2.32 39.75
C VAL A 429 4.46 -3.77 39.74
N LYS A 430 3.54 -4.69 39.50
CA LYS A 430 3.80 -6.08 39.10
C LYS A 430 3.49 -6.27 37.63
N ARG A 431 4.14 -7.24 36.98
CA ARG A 431 3.83 -7.61 35.60
C ARG A 431 2.34 -7.91 35.46
N GLY A 432 1.68 -7.23 34.53
CA GLY A 432 0.25 -7.31 34.28
C GLY A 432 -0.62 -6.25 34.97
N ASP A 433 -0.08 -5.50 35.94
CA ASP A 433 -0.79 -4.35 36.54
C ASP A 433 -1.08 -3.29 35.47
N THR A 434 -2.21 -2.58 35.61
CA THR A 434 -2.57 -1.46 34.73
C THR A 434 -2.35 -0.10 35.37
N LEU A 435 -1.93 0.85 34.55
CA LEU A 435 -2.06 2.29 34.78
C LEU A 435 -3.02 2.86 33.73
N ASP A 436 -4.11 3.44 34.21
CA ASP A 436 -5.19 3.99 33.39
C ASP A 436 -5.16 5.52 33.41
N PHE A 437 -5.08 6.11 32.22
CA PHE A 437 -5.04 7.55 31.98
C PHE A 437 -6.40 7.99 31.45
N LEU A 438 -7.23 8.51 32.35
CA LEU A 438 -8.61 8.86 32.12
C LEU A 438 -8.72 10.35 31.77
N ALA A 439 -9.42 10.68 30.68
CA ALA A 439 -9.80 12.04 30.33
C ALA A 439 -11.33 12.13 30.19
N ASP A 440 -11.98 12.81 31.14
CA ASP A 440 -13.42 13.00 31.16
C ASP A 440 -13.81 14.49 31.03
N CYS A 441 -15.00 14.72 30.48
CA CYS A 441 -15.62 16.04 30.46
C CYS A 441 -16.11 16.40 31.87
N ARG A 442 -16.29 17.69 32.13
CA ARG A 442 -16.85 18.15 33.40
C ARG A 442 -18.36 18.24 33.33
N ASP A 443 -18.91 19.41 33.05
CA ASP A 443 -20.36 19.62 33.01
C ASP A 443 -20.91 19.34 31.60
N ASN A 444 -20.12 19.60 30.56
CA ASN A 444 -20.47 19.24 29.19
C ASN A 444 -19.21 19.02 28.33
N PRO A 445 -19.26 18.12 27.33
CA PRO A 445 -18.09 17.79 26.51
C PRO A 445 -17.77 18.82 25.42
N ASN A 446 -18.48 19.95 25.31
CA ASN A 446 -18.30 20.84 24.16
C ASN A 446 -16.98 21.60 24.27
N HIS A 447 -16.24 21.58 23.16
CA HIS A 447 -14.91 22.20 23.04
C HIS A 447 -13.81 21.56 23.89
N ASP A 448 -14.04 20.39 24.48
CA ASP A 448 -13.12 19.70 25.39
C ASP A 448 -12.08 18.80 24.68
N SER A 449 -11.68 19.14 23.45
CA SER A 449 -10.53 18.46 22.84
C SER A 449 -9.30 18.68 23.70
N PHE A 450 -8.50 17.65 23.96
CA PHE A 450 -7.29 17.75 24.78
C PHE A 450 -6.07 17.22 24.06
N GLN A 451 -4.90 17.68 24.49
CA GLN A 451 -3.61 17.02 24.24
C GLN A 451 -3.08 16.49 25.57
N TRP A 452 -2.69 15.22 25.61
CA TRP A 452 -2.13 14.62 26.81
C TRP A 452 -1.00 13.65 26.46
N ARG A 453 0.23 14.14 26.61
CA ARG A 453 1.45 13.36 26.34
C ARG A 453 1.98 12.81 27.64
N VAL A 454 2.16 11.49 27.70
CA VAL A 454 2.59 10.76 28.89
C VAL A 454 3.86 10.00 28.58
N THR A 455 4.80 10.03 29.52
CA THR A 455 6.00 9.20 29.54
C THR A 455 6.02 8.38 30.82
N ILE A 456 6.09 7.06 30.68
CA ILE A 456 6.28 6.11 31.78
C ILE A 456 7.72 5.64 31.71
N ARG A 457 8.45 5.70 32.82
CA ARG A 457 9.82 5.16 32.93
C ARG A 457 9.88 4.11 34.01
N GLN A 458 10.39 2.94 33.68
CA GLN A 458 10.65 1.87 34.64
C GLN A 458 12.10 1.90 35.12
N SER A 459 12.29 1.65 36.40
CA SER A 459 13.59 1.49 37.06
C SER A 459 13.65 0.16 37.78
N GLU A 460 14.77 -0.57 37.65
CA GLU A 460 15.09 -1.74 38.47
C GLU A 460 16.15 -1.39 39.53
N GLY A 461 15.93 -1.85 40.77
CA GLY A 461 16.90 -1.71 41.86
C GLY A 461 16.94 -0.35 42.55
N SER A 462 17.63 -0.29 43.70
CA SER A 462 17.75 0.89 44.57
C SER A 462 18.59 2.05 44.01
N GLU A 463 19.20 1.89 42.83
CA GLU A 463 20.12 2.88 42.22
C GLU A 463 19.54 3.64 41.01
N GLY A 464 18.25 3.52 40.70
CA GLY A 464 17.56 4.47 39.80
C GLY A 464 17.96 4.42 38.31
N THR A 465 18.58 3.33 37.83
CA THR A 465 18.89 3.17 36.41
C THR A 465 17.58 2.89 35.64
N THR A 466 17.26 3.72 34.64
CA THR A 466 16.07 3.53 33.79
C THR A 466 16.31 2.34 32.86
N THR A 467 15.46 1.32 32.95
CA THR A 467 15.57 0.09 32.16
C THR A 467 14.69 0.10 30.91
N ALA A 468 13.59 0.86 30.92
CA ALA A 468 12.71 1.04 29.77
C ALA A 468 11.90 2.35 29.87
N ASP A 469 11.51 2.91 28.71
CA ASP A 469 10.57 4.02 28.62
C ASP A 469 9.43 3.79 27.60
N TRP A 470 8.25 4.26 27.95
CA TRP A 470 7.06 4.25 27.08
C TRP A 470 6.51 5.65 26.95
N LYS A 471 6.19 6.07 25.74
CA LYS A 471 5.67 7.40 25.42
C LYS A 471 4.35 7.26 24.68
N SER A 472 3.29 7.84 25.22
CA SER A 472 1.93 7.69 24.69
C SER A 472 1.77 8.16 23.24
N GLU A 473 2.61 9.08 22.76
CA GLU A 473 2.62 9.60 21.39
C GLU A 473 3.43 8.72 20.43
N ARG A 474 4.63 8.28 20.84
CA ARG A 474 5.51 7.41 20.04
C ARG A 474 4.91 6.01 19.88
N ASP A 475 4.30 5.52 20.95
CA ASP A 475 3.83 4.14 21.06
C ASP A 475 2.32 4.03 20.73
N PHE A 476 1.71 5.09 20.18
CA PHE A 476 0.33 5.04 19.72
C PHE A 476 0.21 4.22 18.43
N GLN A 477 -0.79 3.34 18.37
CA GLN A 477 -1.00 2.45 17.23
C GLN A 477 -2.48 2.11 17.07
N GLY A 478 -2.85 1.73 15.85
CA GLY A 478 -4.16 1.16 15.53
C GLY A 478 -4.31 -0.30 16.00
N PRO A 479 -5.42 -0.97 15.63
CA PRO A 479 -5.66 -2.36 15.99
C PRO A 479 -4.53 -3.25 15.48
N HIS A 480 -4.04 -4.15 16.33
CA HIS A 480 -3.24 -5.27 15.84
C HIS A 480 -4.15 -6.21 15.05
N ALA A 481 -3.67 -6.69 13.90
CA ALA A 481 -4.31 -7.80 13.23
C ALA A 481 -4.39 -8.98 14.22
N LYS A 482 -5.57 -9.59 14.33
CA LYS A 482 -5.69 -10.84 15.10
C LYS A 482 -4.73 -11.86 14.51
N PRO A 483 -3.99 -12.62 15.33
CA PRO A 483 -3.15 -13.69 14.81
C PRO A 483 -4.01 -14.65 13.98
N LEU A 484 -3.52 -14.99 12.79
CA LEU A 484 -4.20 -15.94 11.89
C LEU A 484 -4.23 -17.34 12.51
N GLY A 485 -5.36 -18.03 12.38
CA GLY A 485 -5.51 -19.44 12.72
C GLY A 485 -4.62 -20.36 11.87
N ALA A 486 -4.53 -21.65 12.20
CA ALA A 486 -3.70 -22.60 11.45
C ALA A 486 -4.06 -22.66 9.95
N TRP A 487 -5.36 -22.76 9.64
CA TRP A 487 -5.85 -22.77 8.26
C TRP A 487 -5.57 -21.47 7.51
N GLU A 488 -5.74 -20.33 8.18
CA GLU A 488 -5.49 -19.01 7.58
C GLU A 488 -4.00 -18.79 7.33
N ARG A 489 -3.13 -19.26 8.24
CA ARG A 489 -1.67 -19.27 8.02
C ARG A 489 -1.26 -20.16 6.84
N LEU A 490 -1.91 -21.31 6.65
CA LEU A 490 -1.68 -22.16 5.48
C LEU A 490 -2.10 -21.43 4.20
N ALA A 491 -3.30 -20.84 4.17
CA ALA A 491 -3.78 -20.07 3.02
C ALA A 491 -2.87 -18.87 2.71
N GLN A 492 -2.44 -18.14 3.74
CA GLN A 492 -1.46 -17.07 3.59
C GLN A 492 -0.15 -17.61 2.99
N THR A 493 0.37 -18.72 3.51
CA THR A 493 1.61 -19.33 2.99
C THR A 493 1.50 -19.63 1.50
N LEU A 494 0.37 -20.17 1.03
CA LEU A 494 0.13 -20.43 -0.39
C LEU A 494 0.17 -19.15 -1.23
N LEU A 495 -0.46 -18.06 -0.76
CA LEU A 495 -0.45 -16.74 -1.41
C LEU A 495 0.95 -16.09 -1.46
N LEU A 496 1.90 -16.59 -0.65
CA LEU A 496 3.28 -16.09 -0.58
C LEU A 496 4.28 -16.98 -1.33
N THR A 497 3.83 -18.09 -1.92
CA THR A 497 4.73 -19.00 -2.66
C THR A 497 5.24 -18.38 -3.95
N ASN A 498 6.41 -18.84 -4.40
CA ASN A 498 6.93 -18.45 -5.72
C ASN A 498 5.99 -18.87 -6.85
N GLU A 499 5.32 -20.02 -6.74
CA GLU A 499 4.34 -20.48 -7.73
C GLU A 499 3.16 -19.51 -7.88
N PHE A 500 2.76 -18.85 -6.80
CA PHE A 500 1.71 -17.83 -6.86
C PHE A 500 2.21 -16.47 -7.34
N LEU A 501 3.43 -16.09 -6.96
CA LEU A 501 3.98 -14.75 -7.17
C LEU A 501 4.80 -14.59 -8.45
N PHE A 502 5.08 -15.66 -9.19
CA PHE A 502 5.88 -15.65 -10.41
C PHE A 502 5.13 -16.28 -11.58
N LEU A 503 5.44 -15.82 -12.80
CA LEU A 503 5.03 -16.45 -14.06
C LEU A 503 6.23 -17.24 -14.59
N ASP A 504 6.01 -18.50 -14.97
CA ASP A 504 7.06 -19.42 -15.41
C ASP A 504 6.75 -20.24 -16.67
#